data_AF-A0A9Q3KBA4-F1
#
_entry.id   AF-A0A9Q3KBA4-F1
#
_cell.length_a   1.000
_cell.length_b   1.000
_cell.length_c   1.000
_cell.angle_alpha   90.00
_cell.angle_beta   90.00
_cell.angle_gamma   90.00
#
_symmetry.space_group_name_H-M   'P 1'
#
loop_
_entity.id
_entity.type
_entity.pdbx_description
1 polymer ?
#
loop_
_entity_poly.entity_id
_entity_poly.type
_entity_poly.pdbx_seq_one_letter_code
_entity_poly.pdbx_strand_id
1 'polypeptide(L)' 'MIHIEEPKSPWEAFHMDWVTALPPSGDKGYDACLVIVDRYRKTPIFLRCHKDETAM' A
#
# COMPACT_ATOMS: atom_id res chain seq x y z
N MET A 1 -26.13 -1.01 -9.48
CA MET A 1 -24.83 -0.34 -9.75
C MET A 1 -24.34 0.22 -8.44
N ILE A 2 -23.13 -0.12 -8.01
CA ILE A 2 -22.53 0.48 -6.81
C ILE A 2 -22.04 1.87 -7.20
N HIS A 3 -22.62 2.91 -6.62
CA HIS A 3 -22.13 4.27 -6.77
C HIS A 3 -21.03 4.48 -5.73
N ILE A 4 -19.79 4.67 -6.20
CA ILE A 4 -18.67 4.97 -5.31
C ILE A 4 -18.50 6.49 -5.29
N GLU A 5 -18.81 7.11 -4.17
CA GLU A 5 -18.66 8.55 -3.99
C GLU A 5 -17.17 8.95 -4.13
N GLU A 6 -16.91 10.08 -4.80
CA GLU A 6 -15.57 10.61 -4.88
C GLU A 6 -15.21 11.34 -3.57
N PRO A 7 -13.99 11.11 -3.02
CA PRO A 7 -13.55 11.81 -1.83
C PRO A 7 -13.42 13.32 -2.11
N LYS A 8 -13.76 14.15 -1.13
CA LYS A 8 -13.73 15.61 -1.21
C LYS A 8 -12.47 16.19 -0.59
N SER A 9 -11.74 15.39 0.18
CA SER A 9 -10.50 15.76 0.85
C SER A 9 -9.45 14.64 0.83
N PRO A 10 -8.15 14.95 0.96
CA PRO A 10 -7.10 13.94 1.05
C PRO A 10 -7.35 12.96 2.19
N TRP A 11 -7.10 11.67 1.94
CA TRP A 11 -7.19 10.57 2.92
C TRP A 11 -8.60 10.20 3.41
N GLU A 12 -9.65 10.80 2.85
CA GLU A 12 -11.05 10.44 3.16
C GLU A 12 -11.42 9.03 2.66
N ALA A 13 -10.83 8.63 1.53
CA ALA A 13 -10.89 7.27 1.02
C ALA A 13 -9.53 6.88 0.47
N PHE A 14 -9.09 5.66 0.72
CA PHE A 14 -7.85 5.13 0.19
C PHE A 14 -8.00 3.65 -0.14
N HIS A 15 -7.18 3.17 -1.06
CA HIS A 15 -7.05 1.76 -1.37
C HIS A 15 -5.71 1.26 -0.85
N MET A 16 -5.69 0.02 -0.34
CA MET A 16 -4.49 -0.65 0.11
C MET A 16 -4.38 -1.99 -0.59
N ASP A 17 -3.16 -2.35 -1.00
CA ASP A 17 -2.87 -3.69 -1.51
C ASP A 17 -1.42 -4.08 -1.22
N TRP A 18 -1.18 -5.39 -1.15
CA TRP A 18 0.14 -5.95 -0.88
C TRP A 18 0.76 -6.50 -2.16
N VAL A 19 1.93 -5.98 -2.52
CA VAL A 19 2.80 -6.58 -3.52
C VAL A 19 3.78 -7.49 -2.79
N THR A 20 3.65 -8.80 -2.97
CA THR A 20 4.47 -9.81 -2.28
C THR A 20 5.31 -10.62 -3.26
N ALA A 21 6.14 -11.53 -2.74
CA ALA A 21 7.02 -12.41 -3.54
C ALA A 21 8.01 -11.64 -4.43
N LEU A 22 8.44 -10.46 -3.97
CA LEU A 22 9.51 -9.72 -4.62
C LEU A 22 10.87 -10.36 -4.26
N PRO A 23 11.86 -10.28 -5.14
CA PRO A 23 13.23 -10.61 -4.77
C PRO A 23 13.67 -9.75 -3.57
N PRO A 24 14.32 -10.34 -2.54
CA PRO A 24 14.83 -9.58 -1.40
C PRO A 24 15.73 -8.43 -1.85
N SER A 25 15.47 -7.22 -1.35
CA SER A 25 16.17 -6.01 -1.80
C SER A 25 16.61 -5.08 -0.66
N GLY A 26 17.75 -4.41 -0.87
CA GLY A 26 18.41 -3.52 0.08
C GLY A 26 19.05 -4.24 1.27
N ASP A 27 19.69 -3.48 2.15
CA ASP A 27 20.44 -4.02 3.31
C ASP A 27 19.59 -4.83 4.29
N LYS A 28 18.27 -4.61 4.28
CA LYS A 28 17.30 -5.30 5.14
C LYS A 28 16.59 -6.46 4.46
N GLY A 29 16.79 -6.68 3.14
CA GLY A 29 16.20 -7.80 2.43
C GLY A 29 14.66 -7.78 2.37
N TYR A 30 14.06 -6.61 2.18
CA TYR A 30 12.60 -6.50 2.04
C TYR A 30 12.12 -7.27 0.80
N ASP A 31 11.07 -8.08 0.95
CA ASP A 31 10.52 -8.97 -0.08
C ASP A 31 9.03 -8.68 -0.40
N ALA A 32 8.48 -7.63 0.22
CA ALA A 32 7.13 -7.17 0.00
C ALA A 32 7.02 -5.64 0.08
N CYS A 33 5.90 -5.12 -0.42
CA CYS A 33 5.55 -3.72 -0.33
C CYS A 33 4.04 -3.54 -0.11
N LEU A 34 3.68 -2.75 0.89
CA LEU A 34 2.34 -2.23 1.06
C LEU A 34 2.18 -0.98 0.20
N VAL A 35 1.22 -1.01 -0.71
CA VAL A 35 0.86 0.12 -1.57
C VAL A 35 -0.39 0.76 -1.00
N ILE A 36 -0.31 2.05 -0.67
CA ILE A 36 -1.43 2.85 -0.18
C ILE A 36 -1.71 3.94 -1.19
N VAL A 37 -2.92 4.01 -1.71
CA VAL A 37 -3.32 5.02 -2.70
C VAL A 37 -4.43 5.87 -2.12
N ASP A 38 -4.14 7.15 -1.86
CA ASP A 38 -5.19 8.13 -1.59
C ASP A 38 -6.05 8.32 -2.84
N ARG A 39 -7.35 8.10 -2.73
CA ARG A 39 -8.29 8.21 -3.85
C ARG A 39 -8.48 9.64 -4.32
N TYR A 40 -8.26 10.62 -3.44
CA TYR A 40 -8.33 12.04 -3.79
C TYR A 40 -7.13 12.44 -4.65
N ARG A 41 -5.91 12.27 -4.13
CA ARG A 41 -4.66 12.63 -4.83
C ARG A 41 -4.25 11.67 -5.93
N LYS A 42 -4.79 10.44 -5.94
CA LYS A 42 -4.42 9.35 -6.87
C LYS A 42 -2.91 9.06 -6.87
N THR A 43 -2.25 9.33 -5.75
CA THR A 43 -0.80 9.17 -5.59
C THR A 43 -0.52 7.99 -4.66
N PRO A 44 0.30 7.01 -5.08
CA PRO A 44 0.67 5.88 -4.24
C PRO A 44 1.79 6.25 -3.26
N ILE A 45 1.71 5.68 -2.06
CA ILE A 45 2.81 5.56 -1.10
C ILE A 45 3.22 4.08 -1.05
N PHE A 46 4.52 3.83 -1.17
CA PHE A 46 5.11 2.50 -1.12
C PHE A 46 5.83 2.31 0.21
N LEU A 47 5.34 1.39 1.04
CA LEU A 47 5.97 1.01 2.30
C LEU A 47 6.65 -0.34 2.11
N ARG A 48 7.98 -0.36 2.22
CA ARG A 48 8.77 -1.61 2.14
C ARG A 48 8.56 -2.42 3.41
N CYS A 49 8.31 -3.71 3.26
CA CYS A 49 8.05 -4.61 4.38
C CYS A 49 8.54 -6.02 4.08
N HIS A 50 8.46 -6.88 5.09
CA HIS A 50 8.60 -8.31 4.91
C HIS A 50 7.21 -8.91 4.71
N LYS A 51 7.10 -9.92 3.86
CA LYS A 51 5.86 -10.68 3.68
C LYS A 51 5.42 -11.33 4.99
N ASP A 52 6.38 -11.81 5.77
CA ASP A 52 6.14 -12.48 7.03
C ASP A 52 6.09 -11.45 8.17
N GLU A 53 5.01 -11.48 8.94
CA GLU A 53 4.83 -10.65 10.13
C GLU A 53 5.67 -11.23 11.27
N THR A 54 6.83 -10.65 11.54
CA THR A 54 7.67 -11.03 12.70
C THR A 54 7.35 -10.25 13.97
N ALA A 55 6.25 -9.48 13.98
CA ALA A 55 5.80 -8.76 15.16
C ALA A 55 5.08 -9.73 16.10
N MET A 56 5.83 -10.31 17.04
CA MET A 56 5.30 -10.96 18.25
C MET A 56 5.14 -9.94 19.38
#